data_AF-A0A2D4XCI9-F1
#
_entry.id   AF-A0A2D4XCI9-F1
#
_cell.length_a   1.000
_cell.length_b   1.000
_cell.length_c   1.000
_cell.angle_alpha   90.00
_cell.angle_beta   90.00
_cell.angle_gamma   90.00
#
_symmetry.space_group_name_H-M   'P 1'
#
loop_
_entity.id
_entity.type
_entity.pdbx_description
1 polymer ?
#
loop_
_entity_poly.entity_id
_entity_poly.type
_entity_poly.pdbx_seq_one_letter_code
_entity_poly.pdbx_strand_id
1 'polypeptide(L)'
;MARKFKLRPVDSQSEVIHEKSRAIDRREFMRLSFNTAAGLITTASLGSVGFASFLMGQSGGGTSDTSIKFYVPKGSDVWYGNMDKQPMTMQAFIDESANSTTGMVGAAGLWSGLPIIATYVPHEENKNKPLEADTPRFQFMDGYTSGGAYVGSGFEIEEKEEYASLNIHDNMIIVFARCPHLCCIPGWQLVNNDFTADSWLPGGTDTSGNKSFCICHSSRYDHTVIE
;
A
#
# COMPACT_ATOMS: atom_id res chain seq x y z
N MET A 1 -9.59 -1.85 42.60
CA MET A 1 -10.80 -2.24 41.84
C MET A 1 -10.47 -2.23 40.35
N ALA A 2 -10.22 -3.40 39.75
CA ALA A 2 -9.98 -3.51 38.31
C ALA A 2 -11.33 -3.68 37.58
N ARG A 3 -11.65 -2.77 36.65
CA ARG A 3 -12.83 -2.91 35.78
C ARG A 3 -12.62 -4.12 34.86
N LYS A 4 -13.39 -5.20 35.08
CA LYS A 4 -13.45 -6.34 34.16
C LYS A 4 -14.19 -5.90 32.89
N PHE A 5 -13.45 -5.65 31.81
CA PHE A 5 -14.07 -5.45 30.51
C PHE A 5 -14.60 -6.80 30.00
N LYS A 6 -15.91 -6.87 29.73
CA LYS A 6 -16.50 -7.99 28.98
C LYS A 6 -16.05 -7.84 27.53
N LEU A 7 -15.06 -8.63 27.12
CA LEU A 7 -14.75 -8.81 25.70
C LEU A 7 -15.97 -9.45 25.03
N ARG A 8 -16.34 -8.98 23.84
CA ARG A 8 -17.38 -9.67 23.05
C ARG A 8 -16.88 -11.07 22.74
N PRO A 9 -17.75 -12.10 22.82
CA PRO A 9 -17.37 -13.44 22.39
C PRO A 9 -16.94 -13.39 20.92
N VAL A 10 -15.85 -14.08 20.62
CA VAL A 10 -15.44 -14.34 19.25
C VAL A 10 -16.34 -15.45 18.76
N ASP A 11 -17.17 -15.19 17.75
CA ASP A 11 -18.00 -16.22 17.14
C ASP A 11 -17.09 -17.34 16.64
N SER A 12 -17.40 -18.56 17.09
CA SER A 12 -16.72 -19.78 16.66
C SER A 12 -16.81 -19.88 15.14
N GLN A 13 -15.66 -20.06 14.48
CA GLN A 13 -15.51 -20.22 13.04
C GLN A 13 -16.51 -21.26 12.50
N SER A 14 -17.62 -20.79 11.96
CA SER A 14 -18.25 -21.48 10.84
C SER A 14 -17.36 -21.22 9.65
N GLU A 15 -16.85 -22.27 9.00
CA GLU A 15 -16.26 -22.17 7.67
C GLU A 15 -17.28 -21.48 6.76
N VAL A 16 -17.12 -20.17 6.60
CA VAL A 16 -17.83 -19.41 5.60
C VAL A 16 -17.22 -19.86 4.30
N ILE A 17 -17.96 -20.71 3.59
CA ILE A 17 -17.72 -20.95 2.17
C ILE A 17 -17.75 -19.58 1.52
N HIS A 18 -16.57 -19.03 1.22
CA HIS A 18 -16.43 -17.73 0.58
C HIS A 18 -17.02 -17.86 -0.82
N GLU A 19 -18.27 -17.45 -0.97
CA GLU A 19 -18.79 -17.14 -2.29
C GLU A 19 -17.91 -16.05 -2.90
N LYS A 20 -17.67 -16.17 -4.21
CA LYS A 20 -16.58 -15.60 -5.03
C LYS A 20 -16.56 -14.06 -5.09
N SER A 21 -16.49 -13.38 -3.95
CA SER A 21 -16.36 -11.94 -3.82
C SER A 21 -14.89 -11.60 -3.68
N ARG A 22 -14.33 -10.95 -4.71
CA ARG A 22 -13.04 -10.23 -4.67
C ARG A 22 -13.18 -9.00 -3.76
N ALA A 23 -13.53 -9.15 -2.49
CA ALA A 23 -13.65 -8.03 -1.58
C ALA A 23 -12.93 -8.32 -0.27
N ILE A 24 -12.02 -7.44 0.12
CA ILE A 24 -11.25 -7.53 1.36
C ILE A 24 -11.86 -6.57 2.39
N ASP A 25 -12.14 -7.06 3.59
CA ASP A 25 -12.64 -6.22 4.67
C ASP A 25 -11.51 -5.47 5.41
N ARG A 26 -11.85 -4.52 6.29
CA ARG A 26 -10.86 -3.74 7.05
C ARG A 26 -9.93 -4.62 7.92
N ARG A 27 -10.45 -5.68 8.54
CA ARG A 27 -9.68 -6.55 9.43
C ARG A 27 -8.75 -7.44 8.61
N GLU A 28 -9.24 -7.95 7.50
CA GLU A 28 -8.48 -8.73 6.54
C GLU A 28 -7.40 -7.89 5.88
N PHE A 29 -7.69 -6.65 5.48
CA PHE A 29 -6.68 -5.68 5.04
C PHE A 29 -5.58 -5.52 6.07
N MET A 30 -5.94 -5.26 7.33
CA MET A 30 -4.95 -5.12 8.40
C MET A 30 -4.14 -6.40 8.61
N ARG A 31 -4.80 -7.56 8.59
CA ARG A 31 -4.13 -8.86 8.77
C ARG A 31 -3.17 -9.16 7.62
N LEU A 32 -3.61 -9.03 6.37
CA LEU A 32 -2.78 -9.26 5.19
C LEU A 32 -1.66 -8.23 5.11
N SER A 33 -1.94 -6.98 5.48
CA SER A 33 -0.95 -5.92 5.49
C SER A 33 0.14 -6.08 6.53
N PHE A 34 -0.15 -6.74 7.66
CA PHE A 34 0.86 -7.01 8.69
C PHE A 34 1.64 -8.31 8.45
N ASN A 35 1.13 -9.23 7.62
CA ASN A 35 1.75 -10.54 7.37
C ASN A 35 2.49 -10.64 6.03
N THR A 36 2.14 -9.80 5.05
CA THR A 36 3.00 -9.55 3.88
C THR A 36 3.98 -8.45 4.25
N ALA A 37 5.27 -8.57 3.92
CA ALA A 37 6.28 -7.59 4.36
C ALA A 37 6.03 -6.16 3.83
N ALA A 38 5.05 -5.97 2.94
CA ALA A 38 4.77 -4.70 2.28
C ALA A 38 3.31 -4.23 2.36
N GLY A 39 2.46 -4.73 3.27
CA GLY A 39 1.17 -4.06 3.48
C GLY A 39 0.18 -4.16 2.31
N LEU A 40 0.36 -5.15 1.43
CA LEU A 40 0.00 -5.10 0.02
C LEU A 40 -1.48 -5.36 -0.22
N ILE A 41 -2.19 -4.40 -0.81
CA ILE A 41 -3.39 -4.66 -1.60
C ILE A 41 -3.27 -3.96 -2.94
N THR A 42 -3.76 -4.66 -3.95
CA THR A 42 -3.86 -4.21 -5.32
C THR A 42 -5.35 -4.09 -5.63
N THR A 43 -5.76 -2.89 -6.03
CA THR A 43 -7.18 -2.53 -6.16
C THR A 43 -7.73 -2.67 -7.59
N ALA A 44 -8.43 -3.75 -7.90
CA ALA A 44 -8.88 -4.00 -9.27
C ALA A 44 -9.78 -2.86 -9.78
N SER A 45 -9.39 -2.25 -10.92
CA SER A 45 -10.15 -1.26 -11.69
C SER A 45 -10.42 0.08 -11.00
N LEU A 46 -9.59 1.07 -11.31
CA LEU A 46 -9.67 2.40 -10.72
C LEU A 46 -10.57 3.36 -11.52
N GLY A 47 -11.87 3.09 -11.47
CA GLY A 47 -12.85 4.18 -11.42
C GLY A 47 -13.07 4.62 -9.96
N SER A 48 -13.64 5.81 -9.73
CA SER A 48 -14.04 6.28 -8.39
C SER A 48 -14.97 5.30 -7.64
N VAL A 49 -15.62 4.40 -8.39
CA VAL A 49 -16.54 3.35 -7.91
C VAL A 49 -15.84 2.01 -7.64
N GLY A 50 -14.80 1.66 -8.41
CA GLY A 50 -14.07 0.39 -8.24
C GLY A 50 -13.16 0.38 -7.01
N PHE A 51 -12.60 1.54 -6.69
CA PHE A 51 -11.88 1.83 -5.46
C PHE A 51 -12.71 1.52 -4.18
N ALA A 52 -14.02 1.85 -4.24
CA ALA A 52 -14.97 1.65 -3.16
C ALA A 52 -15.52 0.21 -3.06
N SER A 53 -15.45 -0.58 -4.14
CA SER A 53 -16.17 -1.85 -4.28
C SER A 53 -15.34 -3.08 -3.86
N PHE A 54 -14.02 -3.04 -4.01
CA PHE A 54 -13.14 -4.14 -3.58
C PHE A 54 -12.85 -4.09 -2.06
N LEU A 55 -12.93 -2.92 -1.44
CA LEU A 55 -12.72 -2.74 0.00
C LEU A 55 -14.01 -2.98 0.83
N MET A 56 -15.03 -3.59 0.22
CA MET A 56 -16.35 -3.81 0.80
C MET A 56 -16.40 -5.03 1.73
N GLY A 57 -16.06 -4.81 2.99
CA GLY A 57 -16.53 -5.64 4.10
C GLY A 57 -17.30 -4.90 5.17
N GLN A 58 -17.58 -3.60 4.99
CA GLN A 58 -18.44 -2.86 5.91
C GLN A 58 -19.90 -2.95 5.47
N SER A 59 -20.60 -3.98 5.96
CA SER A 59 -22.05 -3.93 6.05
C SER A 59 -22.47 -2.84 7.05
N GLY A 60 -22.73 -1.62 6.55
CA GLY A 60 -23.46 -0.60 7.31
C GLY A 60 -22.89 0.82 7.36
N GLY A 61 -21.93 1.21 6.53
CA GLY A 61 -21.45 2.60 6.42
C GLY A 61 -22.03 3.30 5.20
N GLY A 62 -22.50 4.55 5.35
CA GLY A 62 -23.03 5.35 4.24
C GLY A 62 -22.04 5.53 3.08
N THR A 63 -22.57 5.75 1.88
CA THR A 63 -21.89 5.80 0.56
C THR A 63 -20.72 6.80 0.46
N SER A 64 -20.48 7.64 1.47
CA SER A 64 -19.41 8.64 1.54
C SER A 64 -18.11 8.16 2.23
N ASP A 65 -18.10 6.94 2.77
CA ASP A 65 -17.03 6.39 3.63
C ASP A 65 -16.16 5.29 2.97
N THR A 66 -16.36 5.05 1.67
CA THR A 66 -15.78 3.90 0.94
C THR A 66 -14.57 4.24 0.06
N SER A 67 -14.36 5.50 -0.31
CA SER A 67 -13.19 5.92 -1.11
C SER A 67 -11.99 6.24 -0.21
N ILE A 68 -10.77 5.94 -0.67
CA ILE A 68 -9.58 6.54 -0.09
C ILE A 68 -9.54 8.00 -0.50
N LYS A 69 -9.31 8.84 0.49
CA LYS A 69 -9.14 10.28 0.33
C LYS A 69 -7.68 10.63 0.49
N PHE A 70 -7.18 11.57 -0.31
CA PHE A 70 -5.87 12.16 -0.07
C PHE A 70 -5.81 12.74 1.34
N TYR A 71 -4.66 12.58 1.99
CA TYR A 71 -4.39 13.15 3.30
C TYR A 71 -3.10 13.95 3.24
N VAL A 72 -3.21 15.27 3.37
CA VAL A 72 -2.09 16.19 3.34
C VAL A 72 -1.70 16.55 4.78
N PRO A 73 -0.54 16.09 5.28
CA PRO A 73 -0.03 16.55 6.57
C PRO A 73 0.11 18.07 6.61
N LYS A 74 -0.18 18.68 7.76
CA LYS A 74 -0.10 20.14 7.87
C LYS A 74 1.34 20.61 7.63
N GLY A 75 1.52 21.51 6.66
CA GLY A 75 2.82 22.11 6.34
C GLY A 75 3.73 21.24 5.47
N SER A 76 3.24 20.12 4.93
CA SER A 76 3.97 19.36 3.92
C SER A 76 3.80 19.99 2.53
N ASP A 77 4.88 20.01 1.77
CA ASP A 77 4.88 20.37 0.35
C ASP A 77 4.83 19.08 -0.47
N VAL A 78 3.63 18.70 -0.91
CA VAL A 78 3.37 17.45 -1.66
C VAL A 78 2.55 17.76 -2.91
N TRP A 79 2.77 17.00 -3.99
CA TRP A 79 2.11 17.23 -5.29
C TRP A 79 0.58 17.26 -5.20
N TYR A 80 0.01 16.49 -4.28
CA TYR A 80 -1.43 16.40 -4.03
C TYR A 80 -1.93 17.39 -2.97
N GLY A 81 -1.17 18.45 -2.65
CA GLY A 81 -1.48 19.41 -1.59
C GLY A 81 -2.86 20.08 -1.73
N ASN A 82 -3.29 20.37 -2.96
CA ASN A 82 -4.60 20.96 -3.25
C ASN A 82 -5.75 19.95 -3.29
N MET A 83 -5.46 18.66 -3.14
CA MET A 83 -6.42 17.55 -3.21
C MET A 83 -6.77 17.02 -1.82
N ASP A 84 -6.39 17.68 -0.72
CA ASP A 84 -6.68 17.22 0.64
C ASP A 84 -8.16 16.86 0.81
N LYS A 85 -8.40 15.66 1.36
CA LYS A 85 -9.73 15.05 1.59
C LYS A 85 -10.54 14.77 0.33
N GLN A 86 -10.01 15.01 -0.87
CA GLN A 86 -10.63 14.60 -2.12
C GLN A 86 -10.38 13.10 -2.36
N PRO A 87 -11.30 12.39 -3.03
CA PRO A 87 -11.08 11.01 -3.43
C PRO A 87 -9.84 10.86 -4.30
N MET A 88 -9.03 9.83 -4.03
CA MET A 88 -7.94 9.44 -4.93
C MET A 88 -8.51 8.86 -6.23
N THR A 89 -7.88 9.19 -7.35
CA THR A 89 -8.21 8.63 -8.67
C THR A 89 -6.93 8.16 -9.35
N MET A 90 -7.01 7.11 -10.15
CA MET A 90 -5.87 6.62 -10.92
C MET A 90 -5.34 7.69 -11.87
N GLN A 91 -6.24 8.43 -12.51
CA GLN A 91 -5.84 9.48 -13.43
C GLN A 91 -4.94 10.52 -12.74
N ALA A 92 -5.19 10.88 -11.48
CA ALA A 92 -4.32 11.80 -10.75
C ALA A 92 -2.89 11.26 -10.61
N PHE A 93 -2.72 9.96 -10.39
CA PHE A 93 -1.38 9.33 -10.34
C PHE A 93 -0.73 9.22 -11.72
N ILE A 94 -1.50 8.91 -12.76
CA ILE A 94 -1.01 8.87 -14.15
C ILE A 94 -0.58 10.27 -14.61
N ASP A 95 -1.37 11.29 -14.30
CA ASP A 95 -1.06 12.67 -14.66
C ASP A 95 0.20 13.14 -13.94
N GLU A 96 0.34 12.80 -12.66
CA GLU A 96 1.53 13.16 -11.89
C GLU A 96 2.76 12.33 -12.29
N SER A 97 2.61 11.08 -12.74
CA SER A 97 3.75 10.26 -13.15
C SER A 97 4.48 10.83 -14.36
N ALA A 98 3.80 11.62 -15.19
CA ALA A 98 4.42 12.37 -16.27
C ALA A 98 5.40 13.46 -15.78
N ASN A 99 5.27 13.91 -14.53
CA ASN A 99 6.19 14.87 -13.90
C ASN A 99 7.36 14.17 -13.17
N SER A 100 7.35 12.84 -13.06
CA SER A 100 8.42 12.06 -12.44
C SER A 100 9.41 11.54 -13.48
N THR A 101 10.70 11.61 -13.15
CA THR A 101 11.83 11.03 -13.89
C THR A 101 11.71 9.51 -13.98
N THR A 102 11.29 8.86 -12.89
CA THR A 102 11.13 7.40 -12.86
C THR A 102 9.73 6.94 -13.28
N GLY A 103 8.77 7.86 -13.34
CA GLY A 103 7.34 7.58 -13.49
C GLY A 103 6.68 7.01 -12.22
N MET A 104 7.39 6.91 -11.10
CA MET A 104 6.85 6.39 -9.84
C MET A 104 6.31 7.52 -8.98
N VAL A 105 5.07 7.40 -8.52
CA VAL A 105 4.39 8.45 -7.74
C VAL A 105 3.67 7.82 -6.56
N GLY A 106 3.78 8.43 -5.38
CA GLY A 106 3.04 8.01 -4.21
C GLY A 106 2.29 9.15 -3.54
N ALA A 107 1.26 8.79 -2.78
CA ALA A 107 0.51 9.74 -1.96
C ALA A 107 -0.01 9.08 -0.68
N ALA A 108 -0.01 9.85 0.40
CA ALA A 108 -0.65 9.42 1.64
C ALA A 108 -2.18 9.61 1.56
N GLY A 109 -2.90 8.66 2.13
CA GLY A 109 -4.35 8.65 2.13
C GLY A 109 -4.98 8.14 3.41
N LEU A 110 -6.29 8.33 3.51
CA LEU A 110 -7.13 7.79 4.57
C LEU A 110 -8.25 6.94 3.96
N TRP A 111 -8.36 5.69 4.40
CA TRP A 111 -9.47 4.78 4.11
C TRP A 111 -10.29 4.50 5.36
N SER A 112 -11.50 5.06 5.49
CA SER A 112 -12.34 4.90 6.69
C SER A 112 -11.55 5.13 8.01
N GLY A 113 -10.65 6.12 8.00
CA GLY A 113 -9.75 6.47 9.10
C GLY A 113 -8.46 5.65 9.24
N LEU A 114 -8.21 4.67 8.38
CA LEU A 114 -6.94 3.94 8.29
C LEU A 114 -5.95 4.71 7.42
N PRO A 115 -4.72 4.95 7.90
CA PRO A 115 -3.67 5.54 7.08
C PRO A 115 -3.16 4.52 6.06
N ILE A 116 -3.03 4.96 4.80
CA ILE A 116 -2.47 4.16 3.71
C ILE A 116 -1.48 5.01 2.90
N ILE A 117 -0.63 4.34 2.12
CA ILE A 117 0.11 4.95 1.02
C ILE A 117 -0.29 4.23 -0.26
N ALA A 118 -0.78 4.97 -1.24
CA ALA A 118 -0.98 4.48 -2.59
C ALA A 118 0.23 4.87 -3.43
N THR A 119 0.76 3.93 -4.21
CA THR A 119 1.91 4.15 -5.08
C THR A 119 1.60 3.62 -6.46
N TYR A 120 1.77 4.47 -7.47
CA TYR A 120 1.79 4.10 -8.88
C TYR A 120 3.22 3.78 -9.28
N VAL A 121 3.40 2.62 -9.90
CA VAL A 121 4.67 2.08 -10.37
C VAL A 121 4.48 1.70 -11.83
N PRO A 122 5.27 2.21 -12.79
CA PRO A 122 5.14 1.89 -14.22
C PRO A 122 5.66 0.47 -14.53
N HIS A 123 5.05 -0.53 -13.87
CA HIS A 123 5.46 -1.93 -13.92
C HIS A 123 5.19 -2.55 -15.27
N GLU A 124 4.00 -2.37 -15.85
CA GLU A 124 3.66 -2.93 -17.16
C GLU A 124 4.64 -2.50 -18.27
N GLU A 125 5.10 -1.25 -18.21
CA GLU A 125 6.06 -0.66 -19.13
C GLU A 125 7.50 -1.17 -18.89
N ASN A 126 7.82 -1.52 -17.65
CA ASN A 126 9.19 -1.81 -17.22
C ASN A 126 9.47 -3.30 -16.92
N LYS A 127 8.45 -4.16 -16.78
CA LYS A 127 8.62 -5.55 -16.32
C LYS A 127 9.53 -6.40 -17.20
N ASN A 128 9.60 -6.10 -18.49
CA ASN A 128 10.44 -6.80 -19.46
C ASN A 128 11.79 -6.13 -19.73
N LYS A 129 12.07 -4.99 -19.10
CA LYS A 129 13.34 -4.25 -19.26
C LYS A 129 14.43 -4.80 -18.33
N PRO A 130 15.72 -4.55 -18.62
CA PRO A 130 16.81 -4.85 -17.69
C PRO A 130 16.59 -4.26 -16.30
N LEU A 131 17.15 -4.89 -15.27
CA LEU A 131 17.07 -4.41 -13.89
C LEU A 131 18.15 -3.34 -13.67
N GLU A 132 17.78 -2.07 -13.85
CA GLU A 132 18.70 -0.93 -13.82
C GLU A 132 18.07 0.29 -13.13
N ALA A 133 18.90 1.29 -12.83
CA ALA A 133 18.45 2.51 -12.17
C ALA A 133 17.29 3.19 -12.93
N ASP A 134 16.38 3.79 -12.17
CA ASP A 134 15.25 4.59 -12.67
C ASP A 134 14.30 3.84 -13.62
N THR A 135 14.31 2.50 -13.57
CA THR A 135 13.37 1.62 -14.29
C THR A 135 12.50 0.84 -13.29
N PRO A 136 11.66 1.54 -12.48
CA PRO A 136 10.93 0.92 -11.39
C PRO A 136 9.91 -0.10 -11.90
N ARG A 137 9.82 -1.22 -11.19
CA ARG A 137 8.87 -2.31 -11.42
C ARG A 137 8.73 -3.13 -10.16
N PHE A 138 7.58 -3.78 -9.96
CA PHE A 138 7.45 -4.80 -8.94
C PHE A 138 8.50 -5.92 -9.09
N GLN A 139 9.09 -6.28 -7.97
CA GLN A 139 10.11 -7.30 -7.80
C GLN A 139 9.61 -8.26 -6.72
N PHE A 140 9.30 -9.48 -7.14
CA PHE A 140 8.90 -10.54 -6.23
C PHE A 140 10.14 -11.28 -5.74
N MET A 141 10.19 -11.57 -4.44
CA MET A 141 11.30 -12.29 -3.82
C MET A 141 10.86 -13.02 -2.54
N ASP A 142 11.75 -13.84 -2.00
CA ASP A 142 11.53 -14.54 -0.74
C ASP A 142 11.71 -13.60 0.46
N GLY A 143 10.76 -13.66 1.38
CA GLY A 143 10.76 -12.90 2.62
C GLY A 143 11.43 -13.64 3.77
N TYR A 144 12.20 -12.89 4.58
CA TYR A 144 12.86 -13.41 5.78
C TYR A 144 12.66 -12.47 6.97
N THR A 145 12.57 -13.03 8.18
CA THR A 145 12.67 -12.25 9.42
C THR A 145 14.07 -11.63 9.57
N SER A 146 14.21 -10.66 10.48
CA SER A 146 15.52 -10.14 10.89
C SER A 146 16.48 -11.20 11.44
N GLY A 147 15.96 -12.34 11.91
CA GLY A 147 16.75 -13.50 12.35
C GLY A 147 17.10 -14.48 11.23
N GLY A 148 16.73 -14.19 9.98
CA GLY A 148 16.99 -15.05 8.82
C GLY A 148 16.03 -16.23 8.65
N ALA A 149 14.99 -16.34 9.49
CA ALA A 149 13.96 -17.36 9.29
C ALA A 149 13.06 -16.97 8.10
N TYR A 150 12.82 -17.91 7.19
CA TYR A 150 11.90 -17.75 6.06
C TYR A 150 10.47 -17.50 6.55
N VAL A 151 9.78 -16.53 5.95
CA VAL A 151 8.40 -16.15 6.33
C VAL A 151 7.39 -16.31 5.20
N GLY A 152 7.84 -16.39 3.96
CA GLY A 152 6.97 -16.42 2.79
C GLY A 152 7.70 -15.96 1.55
N SER A 153 6.96 -15.83 0.46
CA SER A 153 7.50 -15.35 -0.80
C SER A 153 6.48 -14.53 -1.55
N GLY A 154 6.91 -13.40 -2.11
CA GLY A 154 6.05 -12.55 -2.93
C GLY A 154 5.49 -13.26 -4.15
N PHE A 155 6.20 -14.27 -4.69
CA PHE A 155 5.74 -15.06 -5.83
C PHE A 155 4.41 -15.77 -5.55
N GLU A 156 4.14 -16.10 -4.27
CA GLU A 156 2.91 -16.78 -3.88
C GLU A 156 1.65 -15.98 -4.21
N ILE A 157 1.76 -14.64 -4.27
CA ILE A 157 0.64 -13.74 -4.62
C ILE A 157 0.11 -14.07 -6.02
N GLU A 158 1.00 -14.31 -6.97
CA GLU A 158 0.63 -14.61 -8.35
C GLU A 158 0.32 -16.10 -8.57
N GLU A 159 0.95 -16.99 -7.78
CA GLU A 159 0.86 -18.44 -7.97
C GLU A 159 -0.33 -19.09 -7.27
N LYS A 160 -0.75 -18.58 -6.10
CA LYS A 160 -1.78 -19.22 -5.28
C LYS A 160 -3.12 -18.50 -5.38
N GLU A 161 -4.17 -19.28 -5.68
CA GLU A 161 -5.54 -18.75 -5.82
C GLU A 161 -6.04 -18.05 -4.55
N GLU A 162 -5.59 -18.49 -3.37
CA GLU A 162 -5.93 -17.87 -2.07
C GLU A 162 -5.44 -16.42 -1.94
N TYR A 163 -4.41 -16.03 -2.69
CA TYR A 163 -3.86 -14.67 -2.73
C TYR A 163 -4.24 -13.90 -3.98
N ALA A 164 -5.14 -14.43 -4.82
CA ALA A 164 -5.54 -13.76 -6.07
C ALA A 164 -6.19 -12.38 -5.85
N SER A 165 -6.67 -12.10 -4.65
CA SER A 165 -7.18 -10.78 -4.22
C SER A 165 -6.06 -9.75 -3.99
N LEU A 166 -4.80 -10.19 -3.88
CA LEU A 166 -3.60 -9.36 -3.69
C LEU A 166 -2.78 -9.20 -4.99
N ASN A 167 -3.26 -9.75 -6.10
CA ASN A 167 -2.58 -9.70 -7.40
C ASN A 167 -2.44 -8.28 -7.93
N ILE A 168 -1.21 -7.86 -8.25
CA ILE A 168 -0.95 -6.51 -8.72
C ILE A 168 -1.55 -6.29 -10.11
N HIS A 169 -2.38 -5.26 -10.24
CA HIS A 169 -2.95 -4.81 -11.51
C HIS A 169 -2.92 -3.28 -11.57
N ASP A 170 -3.14 -2.73 -12.76
CA ASP A 170 -3.22 -1.29 -13.00
C ASP A 170 -2.01 -0.51 -12.46
N ASN A 171 -0.81 -1.10 -12.43
CA ASN A 171 0.41 -0.41 -11.98
C ASN A 171 0.32 0.19 -10.57
N MET A 172 -0.60 -0.26 -9.71
CA MET A 172 -0.85 0.39 -8.42
C MET A 172 -0.80 -0.57 -7.24
N ILE A 173 -0.23 -0.07 -6.16
CA ILE A 173 -0.05 -0.77 -4.90
C ILE A 173 -0.52 0.11 -3.75
N ILE A 174 -1.27 -0.46 -2.82
CA ILE A 174 -1.76 0.21 -1.63
C ILE A 174 -1.19 -0.49 -0.41
N VAL A 175 -0.52 0.29 0.42
CA VAL A 175 0.20 -0.18 1.60
C VAL A 175 -0.45 0.39 2.84
N PHE A 176 -0.68 -0.43 3.85
CA PHE A 176 -1.06 0.07 5.16
C PHE A 176 0.05 0.93 5.77
N ALA A 177 -0.21 2.21 6.02
CA ALA A 177 0.81 3.18 6.41
C ALA A 177 1.05 3.19 7.91
N ARG A 178 1.53 2.07 8.44
CA ARG A 178 2.09 1.96 9.80
C ARG A 178 3.44 1.29 9.75
N CYS A 179 4.45 2.05 10.15
CA CYS A 179 5.82 1.59 10.28
C CYS A 179 5.87 0.41 11.28
N PRO A 180 6.36 -0.77 10.88
CA PRO A 180 6.49 -1.94 11.76
C PRO A 180 7.45 -1.73 12.93
N HIS A 181 8.30 -0.70 12.92
CA HIS A 181 9.19 -0.41 14.04
C HIS A 181 8.41 0.08 15.28
N LEU A 182 7.79 1.26 15.21
CA LEU A 182 7.08 1.87 16.35
C LEU A 182 5.77 2.57 15.90
N CYS A 183 5.11 2.01 14.88
CA CYS A 183 3.77 2.38 14.42
C CYS A 183 3.59 3.84 13.97
N CYS A 184 4.66 4.58 13.68
CA CYS A 184 4.53 5.89 13.04
C CYS A 184 3.96 5.77 11.62
N ILE A 185 3.30 6.81 11.12
CA ILE A 185 2.78 6.83 9.75
C ILE A 185 3.94 7.27 8.83
N PRO A 186 4.44 6.39 7.94
CA PRO A 186 5.42 6.79 6.95
C PRO A 186 4.76 7.75 5.95
N GLY A 187 5.57 8.60 5.34
CA GLY A 187 5.13 9.52 4.30
C GLY A 187 5.84 9.26 2.98
N TRP A 188 5.17 9.56 1.88
CA TRP A 188 5.80 9.57 0.56
C TRP A 188 6.40 10.96 0.29
N GLN A 189 7.71 11.04 0.05
CA GLN A 189 8.42 12.27 -0.35
C GLN A 189 8.02 13.54 0.44
N LEU A 190 7.74 13.43 1.75
CA LEU A 190 7.25 14.56 2.55
C LEU A 190 8.27 15.69 2.77
N VAL A 191 9.55 15.44 2.48
CA VAL A 191 10.65 16.36 2.75
C VAL A 191 11.60 16.30 1.56
N ASN A 192 11.73 17.38 0.79
CA ASN A 192 12.68 17.43 -0.32
C ASN A 192 14.14 17.36 0.17
N ASN A 193 14.77 16.21 -0.02
CA ASN A 193 16.20 15.99 0.21
C ASN A 193 16.72 14.84 -0.68
N ASP A 194 18.03 14.55 -0.61
CA ASP A 194 18.65 13.48 -1.43
C ASP A 194 18.07 12.08 -1.15
N PHE A 195 17.50 11.86 0.05
CA PHE A 195 16.82 10.62 0.45
C PHE A 195 15.36 10.53 -0.03
N THR A 196 14.81 11.57 -0.64
CA THR A 196 13.47 11.53 -1.25
C THR A 196 13.51 11.94 -2.72
N ALA A 197 14.71 12.09 -3.27
CA ALA A 197 14.92 12.44 -4.67
C ALA A 197 14.21 11.43 -5.57
N ASP A 198 13.65 11.94 -6.66
CA ASP A 198 12.96 11.14 -7.65
C ASP A 198 13.93 10.21 -8.40
N SER A 199 14.20 9.07 -7.77
CA SER A 199 15.20 8.09 -8.17
C SER A 199 14.83 6.72 -7.63
N TRP A 200 15.14 5.69 -8.40
CA TRP A 200 14.85 4.31 -8.03
C TRP A 200 16.03 3.39 -8.29
N LEU A 201 16.27 2.48 -7.34
CA LEU A 201 17.24 1.41 -7.48
C LEU A 201 16.57 0.06 -7.20
N PRO A 202 16.95 -0.99 -7.94
CA PRO A 202 16.38 -2.31 -7.76
C PRO A 202 16.81 -2.98 -6.44
N GLY A 203 16.11 -4.05 -6.07
CA GLY A 203 16.44 -4.92 -4.94
C GLY A 203 16.05 -4.38 -3.56
N GLY A 204 15.20 -3.34 -3.47
CA GLY A 204 14.65 -2.89 -2.18
C GLY A 204 15.68 -2.27 -1.23
N THR A 205 16.84 -1.86 -1.75
CA THR A 205 17.91 -1.30 -0.92
C THR A 205 17.44 -0.04 -0.18
N ASP A 206 18.11 0.32 0.91
CA ASP A 206 17.87 1.60 1.58
C ASP A 206 18.30 2.82 0.75
N THR A 207 18.85 2.64 -0.46
CA THR A 207 19.34 3.71 -1.34
C THR A 207 18.29 4.10 -2.39
N SER A 208 18.39 5.29 -2.98
CA SER A 208 17.37 5.96 -3.82
C SER A 208 16.25 6.64 -3.01
N GLY A 209 15.44 7.48 -3.65
CA GLY A 209 14.47 8.33 -2.94
C GLY A 209 12.99 8.02 -3.16
N ASN A 210 12.60 7.26 -4.18
CA ASN A 210 11.20 6.87 -4.37
C ASN A 210 10.82 5.70 -3.46
N LYS A 211 10.70 6.02 -2.17
CA LYS A 211 10.36 5.12 -1.06
C LYS A 211 9.50 5.87 -0.06
N SER A 212 8.73 5.14 0.75
CA SER A 212 8.10 5.76 1.91
C SER A 212 9.10 5.91 3.05
N PHE A 213 9.04 7.03 3.76
CA PHE A 213 9.96 7.41 4.82
C PHE A 213 9.23 7.57 6.15
N CYS A 214 9.69 6.84 7.17
CA CYS A 214 9.22 6.96 8.54
C CYS A 214 10.16 7.87 9.34
N ILE A 215 9.71 9.11 9.60
CA ILE A 215 10.51 10.13 10.29
C ILE A 215 10.93 9.78 11.71
N CYS A 216 10.22 8.88 12.38
CA CYS A 216 10.48 8.58 13.79
C CYS A 216 11.87 7.96 14.02
N HIS A 217 12.29 7.06 13.12
CA HIS A 217 13.55 6.33 13.25
C HIS A 217 14.21 6.09 11.88
N SER A 218 13.87 6.92 10.90
CA SER A 218 14.40 6.88 9.53
C SER A 218 14.22 5.55 8.79
N SER A 219 13.19 4.76 9.12
CA SER A 219 12.89 3.54 8.35
C SER A 219 12.41 3.91 6.95
N ARG A 220 12.83 3.12 5.96
CA ARG A 220 12.52 3.34 4.54
C ARG A 220 11.87 2.08 3.98
N TYR A 221 10.86 2.23 3.15
CA TYR A 221 10.14 1.09 2.57
C TYR A 221 10.00 1.29 1.07
N ASP A 222 10.54 0.33 0.32
CA ASP A 222 10.37 0.26 -1.12
C ASP A 222 9.12 -0.55 -1.44
N HIS A 223 8.07 0.14 -1.91
CA HIS A 223 6.82 -0.52 -2.25
C HIS A 223 6.89 -1.32 -3.56
N THR A 224 8.04 -1.33 -4.26
CA THR A 224 8.26 -2.17 -5.42
C THR A 224 8.76 -3.56 -5.06
N VAL A 225 9.19 -3.79 -3.81
CA VAL A 225 9.65 -5.12 -3.35
C VAL A 225 8.53 -5.84 -2.63
N ILE A 226 8.27 -7.06 -3.10
CA ILE A 226 7.17 -7.91 -2.68
C ILE A 226 7.76 -9.20 -2.10
N GLU A 227 7.68 -9.35 -0.78
CA GLU A 227 8.27 -10.39 0.06
C GLU A 227 7.22 -11.15 0.86
#